data_AF-A0A6A5R0Q2-F1
#
_entry.id   AF-A0A6A5R0Q2-F1
#
_cell.length_a   1.000
_cell.length_b   1.000
_cell.length_c   1.000
_cell.angle_alpha   90.00
_cell.angle_beta   90.00
_cell.angle_gamma   90.00
#
_symmetry.space_group_name_H-M   'P 1'
#
loop_
_entity.id
_entity.type
_entity.pdbx_description
1 polymer ?
#
loop_
_entity_poly.entity_id
_entity_poly.type
_entity_poly.pdbx_seq_one_letter_code
_entity_poly.pdbx_strand_id
1 'polypeptide(L)'
;MEHLYEQPNSINDEHNAQAKYKFRHLLNAILPRFIAAEYDRTDFRLVCDDFRYGNMIVNNPTDLKIVAVLDWEWTYAAPYQLFVSPPRWLLIQKPIEWDEPFGSQFQRYQACLDLFLKELEHVENENATRQQEKRLSTLMRRSLSDGKFWFHELMYDCFTPADNPAFKAICNIHPEIMQSLPSEDSELKDFVNAKMTQLAAYTLEWKAMEASE
;
A
#
# COMPACT_ATOMS: atom_id res chain seq x y z
N MET A 1 -0.36 -14.75 4.26
CA MET A 1 0.52 -15.56 3.36
C MET A 1 -0.26 -16.65 2.67
N GLU A 2 -1.27 -17.21 3.32
CA GLU A 2 -2.17 -18.25 2.82
C GLU A 2 -2.57 -18.08 1.35
N HIS A 3 -3.00 -16.88 0.92
CA HIS A 3 -3.38 -16.65 -0.49
C HIS A 3 -2.35 -17.15 -1.52
N LEU A 4 -1.05 -16.83 -1.35
CA LEU A 4 -0.03 -17.25 -2.32
C LEU A 4 0.11 -18.77 -2.38
N TYR A 5 0.00 -19.44 -1.24
CA TYR A 5 0.15 -20.90 -1.13
C TYR A 5 -1.13 -21.64 -1.53
N GLU A 6 -2.29 -21.14 -1.13
CA GLU A 6 -3.58 -21.84 -1.22
C GLU A 6 -4.31 -21.61 -2.53
N GLN A 7 -4.22 -20.43 -3.14
CA GLN A 7 -4.93 -20.15 -4.40
C GLN A 7 -4.20 -20.81 -5.58
N PRO A 8 -4.79 -21.79 -6.29
CA PRO A 8 -4.08 -22.55 -7.32
C PRO A 8 -3.52 -21.68 -8.46
N ASN A 9 -4.21 -20.60 -8.79
CA ASN A 9 -3.88 -19.64 -9.85
C ASN A 9 -3.16 -18.38 -9.34
N SER A 10 -2.54 -18.43 -8.15
CA SER A 10 -1.83 -17.27 -7.57
C SER A 10 -0.54 -16.88 -8.31
N ILE A 11 -0.11 -17.69 -9.28
CA ILE A 11 1.09 -17.48 -10.09
C ILE A 11 0.74 -17.57 -11.58
N ASN A 12 1.53 -16.90 -12.42
CA ASN A 12 1.39 -16.98 -13.88
C ASN A 12 2.35 -17.99 -14.52
N ASP A 13 3.55 -18.10 -13.95
CA ASP A 13 4.64 -18.95 -14.43
C ASP A 13 5.66 -19.16 -13.30
N GLU A 14 6.71 -19.93 -13.58
CA GLU A 14 7.79 -20.23 -12.63
C GLU A 14 8.51 -18.95 -12.16
N HIS A 15 8.78 -18.01 -13.06
CA HIS A 15 9.46 -16.76 -12.72
C HIS A 15 8.60 -15.91 -11.76
N ASN A 16 7.31 -15.82 -12.03
CA ASN A 16 6.33 -15.15 -11.19
C ASN A 16 6.22 -15.81 -9.81
N ALA A 17 6.25 -17.14 -9.76
CA ALA A 17 6.26 -17.89 -8.50
C ALA A 17 7.50 -17.55 -7.66
N GLN A 18 8.69 -17.60 -8.26
CA GLN A 18 9.93 -17.23 -7.58
C GLN A 18 9.92 -15.78 -7.10
N ALA A 19 9.47 -14.84 -7.95
CA ALA A 19 9.41 -13.43 -7.62
C ALA A 19 8.44 -13.15 -6.45
N LYS A 20 7.23 -13.71 -6.48
CA LYS A 20 6.24 -13.55 -5.40
C LYS A 20 6.70 -14.20 -4.09
N TYR A 21 7.34 -15.37 -4.14
CA TYR A 21 7.91 -16.02 -2.96
C TYR A 21 9.01 -15.14 -2.32
N LYS A 22 10.03 -14.77 -3.10
CA LYS A 22 11.15 -13.95 -2.62
C LYS A 22 10.66 -12.62 -2.06
N PHE A 23 9.73 -11.97 -2.77
CA PHE A 23 9.12 -10.70 -2.32
C PHE A 23 8.37 -10.86 -1.00
N ARG A 24 7.62 -11.95 -0.82
CA ARG A 24 6.85 -12.17 0.41
C ARG A 24 7.73 -12.45 1.62
N HIS A 25 8.77 -13.25 1.45
CA HIS A 25 9.77 -13.50 2.50
C HIS A 25 10.49 -12.21 2.88
N LEU A 26 10.85 -11.41 1.87
CA LEU A 26 11.45 -10.09 2.09
C LEU A 26 10.51 -9.18 2.89
N LEU A 27 9.23 -9.09 2.51
CA LEU A 27 8.23 -8.28 3.20
C LEU A 27 8.14 -8.65 4.69
N ASN A 28 8.12 -9.95 5.00
CA ASN A 28 8.11 -10.42 6.39
C ASN A 28 9.43 -10.07 7.12
N ALA A 29 10.57 -10.20 6.45
CA ALA A 29 11.88 -9.90 7.05
C ALA A 29 12.06 -8.40 7.35
N ILE A 30 11.48 -7.52 6.55
CA ILE A 30 11.59 -6.07 6.73
C ILE A 30 10.46 -5.47 7.58
N LEU A 31 9.34 -6.17 7.76
CA LEU A 31 8.18 -5.71 8.52
C LEU A 31 8.56 -5.03 9.86
N PRO A 32 9.47 -5.57 10.70
CA PRO A 32 9.82 -4.94 11.98
C PRO A 32 10.45 -3.54 11.86
N ARG A 33 11.01 -3.18 10.69
CA ARG A 33 11.59 -1.85 10.44
C ARG A 33 10.51 -0.78 10.25
N PHE A 34 9.35 -1.17 9.74
CA PHE A 34 8.26 -0.24 9.38
C PHE A 34 7.17 -0.17 10.44
N ILE A 35 7.17 -1.08 11.42
CA ILE A 35 6.30 -1.02 12.60
C ILE A 35 6.95 -0.13 13.67
N ALA A 36 6.29 0.99 13.97
CA ALA A 36 6.61 1.83 15.11
C ALA A 36 6.04 1.23 16.39
N ALA A 37 6.92 0.75 17.28
CA ALA A 37 6.54 0.13 18.56
C ALA A 37 5.64 1.02 19.44
N GLU A 38 5.80 2.34 19.34
CA GLU A 38 4.97 3.33 20.04
C GLU A 38 3.50 3.33 19.60
N TYR A 39 3.20 2.87 18.39
CA TYR A 39 1.84 2.83 17.82
C TYR A 39 1.26 1.41 17.71
N ASP A 40 2.08 0.37 17.94
CA ASP A 40 1.69 -1.03 17.76
C ASP A 40 0.53 -1.47 18.67
N ARG A 41 0.36 -0.82 19.82
CA ARG A 41 -0.71 -1.09 20.80
C ARG A 41 -1.74 0.03 20.91
N THR A 42 -1.79 0.91 19.92
CA THR A 42 -2.75 2.02 19.92
C THR A 42 -4.09 1.59 19.31
N ASP A 43 -5.15 2.30 19.68
CA ASP A 43 -6.49 2.03 19.16
C ASP A 43 -6.56 2.19 17.65
N PHE A 44 -7.43 1.40 17.04
CA PHE A 44 -7.77 1.52 15.63
C PHE A 44 -8.40 2.88 15.32
N ARG A 45 -8.30 3.28 14.05
CA ARG A 45 -8.91 4.49 13.49
C ARG A 45 -9.78 4.13 12.32
N LEU A 46 -10.86 4.86 12.15
CA LEU A 46 -11.66 4.78 10.93
C LEU A 46 -10.88 5.44 9.79
N VAL A 47 -10.60 4.68 8.74
CA VAL A 47 -9.91 5.15 7.52
C VAL A 47 -10.81 4.87 6.33
N CYS A 48 -10.81 5.77 5.35
CA CYS A 48 -11.41 5.54 4.04
C CYS A 48 -10.36 5.83 2.97
N ASP A 49 -10.14 4.87 2.08
CA ASP A 49 -9.14 4.94 1.03
C ASP A 49 -9.66 5.59 -0.26
N ASP A 50 -10.91 6.06 -0.30
CA ASP A 50 -11.52 6.65 -1.50
C ASP A 50 -12.18 8.03 -1.26
N PHE A 51 -11.54 8.90 -0.48
CA PHE A 51 -11.98 10.31 -0.37
C PHE A 51 -11.48 11.19 -1.53
N ARG A 52 -11.38 10.62 -2.74
CA ARG A 52 -11.08 11.36 -3.96
C ARG A 52 -12.13 12.45 -4.21
N TYR A 53 -11.75 13.49 -4.97
CA TYR A 53 -12.62 14.64 -5.22
C TYR A 53 -13.97 14.29 -5.86
N GLY A 54 -14.06 13.18 -6.61
CA GLY A 54 -15.31 12.69 -7.19
C GLY A 54 -16.37 12.28 -6.15
N ASN A 55 -15.94 11.99 -4.92
CA ASN A 55 -16.80 11.57 -3.82
C ASN A 55 -17.18 12.74 -2.88
N MET A 56 -16.90 13.98 -3.28
CA MET A 56 -17.21 15.20 -2.52
C MET A 56 -18.33 15.98 -3.20
N ILE A 57 -19.47 16.14 -2.52
CA ILE A 57 -20.52 17.06 -2.96
C ILE A 57 -20.20 18.46 -2.44
N VAL A 58 -20.23 19.45 -3.32
CA VAL A 58 -20.04 20.86 -2.98
C VAL A 58 -21.33 21.66 -3.11
N ASN A 59 -21.44 22.74 -2.35
CA ASN A 59 -22.61 23.62 -2.35
C ASN A 59 -22.86 24.32 -3.69
N ASN A 60 -21.80 24.79 -4.37
CA ASN A 60 -21.87 25.46 -5.67
C ASN A 60 -20.49 25.51 -6.37
N PRO A 61 -20.43 25.87 -7.68
CA PRO A 61 -19.18 25.88 -8.46
C PRO A 61 -18.16 26.96 -8.07
N THR A 62 -18.51 27.92 -7.20
CA THR A 62 -17.65 29.06 -6.83
C THR A 62 -17.04 28.88 -5.44
N ASP A 63 -17.87 28.59 -4.43
CA ASP A 63 -17.44 28.46 -3.04
C ASP A 63 -16.78 27.10 -2.76
N LEU A 64 -17.18 26.07 -3.51
CA LEU A 64 -16.67 24.68 -3.40
C LEU A 64 -16.70 24.12 -1.97
N LYS A 65 -17.61 24.59 -1.11
CA LYS A 65 -17.73 24.10 0.25
C LYS A 65 -18.30 22.68 0.24
N ILE A 66 -17.55 21.74 0.80
CA ILE A 66 -17.99 20.35 0.94
C ILE A 66 -19.23 20.30 1.85
N VAL A 67 -20.32 19.73 1.34
CA VAL A 67 -21.60 19.57 2.06
C VAL A 67 -21.95 18.11 2.34
N ALA A 68 -21.38 17.17 1.59
CA ALA A 68 -21.51 15.75 1.84
C ALA A 68 -20.33 14.98 1.27
N VAL A 69 -20.01 13.83 1.88
CA VAL A 69 -19.03 12.85 1.42
C VAL A 69 -19.78 11.56 1.08
N LEU A 70 -19.58 11.07 -0.15
CA LEU A 70 -20.20 9.86 -0.67
C LEU A 70 -19.26 8.66 -0.56
N ASP A 71 -19.78 7.50 -0.95
CA ASP A 71 -18.99 6.31 -1.29
C ASP A 71 -18.13 5.77 -0.14
N TRP A 72 -18.79 5.42 0.97
CA TRP A 72 -18.16 4.93 2.19
C TRP A 72 -17.81 3.43 2.13
N GLU A 73 -17.98 2.76 0.99
CA GLU A 73 -17.80 1.31 0.85
C GLU A 73 -16.35 0.84 1.12
N TRP A 74 -15.38 1.74 0.99
CA TRP A 74 -13.96 1.51 1.28
C TRP A 74 -13.53 1.97 2.68
N THR A 75 -14.49 2.11 3.60
CA THR A 75 -14.22 2.51 4.99
C THR A 75 -13.97 1.30 5.87
N TYR A 76 -12.90 1.34 6.68
CA TYR A 76 -12.55 0.25 7.58
C TYR A 76 -11.83 0.75 8.84
N ALA A 77 -11.76 -0.12 9.86
CA ALA A 77 -10.95 0.10 11.05
C ALA A 77 -9.49 -0.30 10.76
N ALA A 78 -8.58 0.65 10.78
CA ALA A 78 -7.16 0.48 10.48
C ALA A 78 -6.28 0.73 11.72
N PRO A 79 -5.11 0.09 11.84
CA PRO A 79 -4.12 0.47 12.84
C PRO A 79 -3.76 1.96 12.71
N TYR A 80 -3.46 2.61 13.84
CA TYR A 80 -3.10 4.03 13.86
C TYR A 80 -1.94 4.38 12.90
N GLN A 81 -1.03 3.43 12.65
CA GLN A 81 0.10 3.60 11.73
C GLN A 81 -0.34 3.83 10.27
N LEU A 82 -1.44 3.20 9.84
CA LEU A 82 -2.02 3.48 8.52
C LEU A 82 -2.69 4.85 8.50
N PHE A 83 -3.38 5.21 9.59
CA PHE A 83 -4.04 6.52 9.72
C PHE A 83 -3.06 7.70 9.66
N VAL A 84 -1.83 7.52 10.15
CA VAL A 84 -0.80 8.57 10.11
C VAL A 84 -0.01 8.62 8.80
N SER A 85 -0.44 7.88 7.79
CA SER A 85 0.16 7.94 6.45
C SER A 85 -0.56 8.94 5.55
N PRO A 86 0.16 9.61 4.63
CA PRO A 86 -0.42 10.47 3.63
C PRO A 86 -1.59 9.81 2.90
N PRO A 87 -2.67 10.55 2.60
CA PRO A 87 -3.83 9.97 1.93
C PRO A 87 -3.48 9.53 0.51
N ARG A 88 -3.66 8.24 0.23
CA ARG A 88 -3.34 7.67 -1.09
C ARG A 88 -4.24 8.12 -2.24
N TRP A 89 -5.39 8.71 -1.92
CA TRP A 89 -6.43 9.16 -2.86
C TRP A 89 -6.30 10.63 -3.32
N LEU A 90 -5.19 11.31 -2.99
CA LEU A 90 -4.96 12.69 -3.46
C LEU A 90 -4.88 12.80 -4.99
N LEU A 91 -4.47 11.73 -5.67
CA LEU A 91 -4.58 11.56 -7.11
C LEU A 91 -5.58 10.44 -7.43
N ILE A 92 -6.10 10.42 -8.67
CA ILE A 92 -6.97 9.35 -9.15
C ILE A 92 -6.23 8.01 -9.20
N GLN A 93 -4.97 8.04 -9.64
CA GLN A 93 -4.11 6.86 -9.76
C GLN A 93 -3.37 6.60 -8.45
N LYS A 94 -3.43 5.36 -7.94
CA LYS A 94 -2.83 5.01 -6.66
C LYS A 94 -1.29 5.02 -6.75
N PRO A 95 -0.58 5.28 -5.64
CA PRO A 95 0.89 5.29 -5.62
C PRO A 95 1.53 4.00 -6.14
N ILE A 96 0.93 2.85 -5.85
CA ILE A 96 1.40 1.54 -6.34
C ILE A 96 1.30 1.38 -7.86
N GLU A 97 0.47 2.17 -8.53
CA GLU A 97 0.21 2.11 -9.98
C GLU A 97 1.04 3.12 -10.78
N TRP A 98 1.88 3.93 -10.11
CA TRP A 98 2.71 4.92 -10.80
C TRP A 98 3.84 4.27 -11.60
N ASP A 99 4.30 4.96 -12.63
CA ASP A 99 5.34 4.44 -13.53
C ASP A 99 6.69 4.30 -12.82
N GLU A 100 6.98 5.24 -11.91
CA GLU A 100 8.21 5.28 -11.12
C GLU A 100 7.96 5.97 -9.75
N PRO A 101 8.70 5.59 -8.69
CA PRO A 101 8.41 6.06 -7.33
C PRO A 101 8.56 7.56 -7.10
N PHE A 102 9.46 8.23 -7.84
CA PHE A 102 9.80 9.65 -7.65
C PHE A 102 9.62 10.48 -8.94
N GLY A 103 8.75 10.01 -9.82
CA GLY A 103 8.50 10.60 -11.12
C GLY A 103 7.47 11.71 -11.12
N SER A 104 6.89 11.95 -12.29
CA SER A 104 5.90 13.01 -12.50
C SER A 104 4.64 12.84 -11.64
N GLN A 105 4.14 11.61 -11.45
CA GLN A 105 3.00 11.35 -10.56
C GLN A 105 3.34 11.68 -9.11
N PHE A 106 4.52 11.28 -8.63
CA PHE A 106 4.98 11.61 -7.28
C PHE A 106 5.11 13.12 -7.07
N GLN A 107 5.65 13.87 -8.04
CA GLN A 107 5.77 15.33 -7.94
C GLN A 107 4.41 16.01 -7.84
N ARG A 108 3.43 15.56 -8.64
CA ARG A 108 2.05 16.04 -8.56
C ARG A 108 1.41 15.69 -7.22
N TYR A 109 1.60 14.46 -6.77
CA TYR A 109 1.11 14.00 -5.48
C TYR A 109 1.69 14.83 -4.34
N GLN A 110 3.00 15.10 -4.37
CA GLN A 110 3.69 15.90 -3.37
C GLN A 110 3.14 17.33 -3.32
N ALA A 111 2.89 17.96 -4.47
CA ALA A 111 2.25 19.27 -4.51
C ALA A 111 0.83 19.26 -3.90
N CYS A 112 0.02 18.23 -4.17
CA CYS A 112 -1.29 18.06 -3.53
C CYS A 112 -1.16 17.79 -2.02
N LEU A 113 -0.19 16.98 -1.63
CA LEU A 113 0.07 16.63 -0.24
C LEU A 113 0.51 17.85 0.57
N ASP A 114 1.36 18.71 0.00
CA ASP A 114 1.79 19.95 0.66
C ASP A 114 0.60 20.89 0.95
N LEU A 115 -0.35 21.00 0.02
CA LEU A 115 -1.59 21.74 0.24
C LEU A 115 -2.44 21.10 1.34
N PHE A 116 -2.65 19.78 1.27
CA PHE A 116 -3.41 19.04 2.28
C PHE A 116 -2.81 19.19 3.68
N LEU A 117 -1.50 19.02 3.81
CA LEU A 117 -0.80 19.10 5.09
C LEU A 117 -0.79 20.52 5.66
N LYS A 118 -0.72 21.55 4.80
CA LYS A 118 -0.82 22.94 5.23
C LYS A 118 -2.18 23.25 5.86
N GLU A 119 -3.27 22.78 5.26
CA GLU A 119 -4.60 22.96 5.84
C GLU A 119 -4.81 22.09 7.08
N LEU A 120 -4.27 20.87 7.09
CA LEU A 120 -4.28 20.03 8.28
C LEU A 120 -3.56 20.70 9.46
N GLU A 121 -2.41 21.34 9.21
CA GLU A 121 -1.69 22.11 10.24
C GLU A 121 -2.50 23.30 10.75
N HIS A 122 -3.20 24.01 9.87
CA HIS A 122 -4.08 25.10 10.26
C HIS A 122 -5.15 24.61 11.26
N VAL A 123 -5.83 23.52 10.92
CA VAL A 123 -6.83 22.88 11.79
C VAL A 123 -6.21 22.37 13.10
N GLU A 124 -5.01 21.78 13.06
CA GLU A 124 -4.31 21.33 14.26
C GLU A 124 -3.90 22.48 15.19
N ASN A 125 -3.57 23.65 14.64
CA ASN A 125 -3.22 24.85 15.41
C ASN A 125 -4.44 25.46 16.10
N GLU A 126 -5.59 25.51 15.42
CA GLU A 126 -6.85 26.01 16.00
C GLU A 126 -7.32 25.14 17.18
N ASN A 127 -7.05 23.85 17.14
CA ASN A 127 -7.51 22.89 18.15
C ASN A 127 -6.56 22.70 19.35
N ALA A 128 -5.40 23.37 19.40
CA ALA A 128 -4.48 23.45 20.54
C ALA A 128 -4.03 22.14 21.26
N THR A 129 -4.23 20.94 20.68
CA THR A 129 -4.26 19.70 21.49
C THR A 129 -3.12 18.69 21.34
N ARG A 130 -2.04 18.93 20.59
CA ARG A 130 -0.93 17.95 20.50
C ARG A 130 0.47 18.58 20.41
N GLN A 131 1.44 17.92 21.06
CA GLN A 131 2.87 18.15 20.84
C GLN A 131 3.17 18.09 19.34
N GLN A 132 4.03 18.98 18.84
CA GLN A 132 4.31 19.12 17.40
C GLN A 132 4.70 17.78 16.75
N GLU A 133 5.54 16.98 17.42
CA GLU A 133 5.99 15.67 16.95
C GLU A 133 4.87 14.62 16.83
N LYS A 134 3.75 14.84 17.53
CA LYS A 134 2.57 13.95 17.54
C LYS A 134 1.44 14.47 16.67
N ARG A 135 1.67 15.55 15.91
CA ARG A 135 0.70 16.08 14.95
C ARG A 135 0.61 15.16 13.74
N LEU A 136 -0.60 14.94 13.25
CA LEU A 136 -0.87 14.09 12.11
C LEU A 136 -0.12 14.60 10.87
N SER A 137 -0.09 15.92 10.67
CA SER A 137 0.68 16.55 9.59
C SER A 137 2.17 16.23 9.64
N THR A 138 2.75 16.19 10.85
CA THR A 138 4.17 15.88 11.07
C THR A 138 4.43 14.39 10.86
N LEU A 139 3.56 13.52 11.38
CA LEU A 139 3.67 12.07 11.22
C LEU A 139 3.50 11.64 9.75
N MET A 140 2.59 12.26 9.00
CA MET A 140 2.39 12.01 7.58
C MET A 140 3.65 12.34 6.77
N ARG A 141 4.26 13.52 6.98
CA ARG A 141 5.54 13.87 6.32
C ARG A 141 6.63 12.87 6.66
N ARG A 142 6.75 12.54 7.94
CA ARG A 142 7.75 11.58 8.42
C ARG A 142 7.58 10.23 7.73
N SER A 143 6.35 9.71 7.67
CA SER A 143 6.06 8.41 7.05
C SER A 143 6.39 8.37 5.55
N LEU A 144 6.27 9.50 4.84
CA LEU A 144 6.70 9.60 3.45
C LEU A 144 8.23 9.55 3.33
N SER A 145 8.92 10.32 4.20
CA SER A 145 10.38 10.43 4.17
C SER A 145 11.11 9.17 4.65
N ASP A 146 10.56 8.46 5.63
CA ASP A 146 11.18 7.27 6.23
C ASP A 146 10.71 5.95 5.59
N GLY A 147 9.91 6.03 4.53
CA GLY A 147 9.48 4.89 3.73
C GLY A 147 8.26 4.13 4.26
N LYS A 148 7.69 4.49 5.43
CA LYS A 148 6.48 3.82 5.94
C LYS A 148 5.28 3.97 5.00
N PHE A 149 5.10 5.12 4.37
CA PHE A 149 4.05 5.32 3.36
C PHE A 149 4.14 4.27 2.24
N TRP A 150 5.34 4.09 1.68
CA TRP A 150 5.58 3.11 0.63
C TRP A 150 5.41 1.67 1.13
N PHE A 151 5.79 1.41 2.37
CA PHE A 151 5.52 0.12 3.00
C PHE A 151 4.01 -0.16 3.13
N HIS A 152 3.21 0.84 3.47
CA HIS A 152 1.76 0.68 3.50
C HIS A 152 1.17 0.46 2.11
N GLU A 153 1.69 1.10 1.07
CA GLU A 153 1.31 0.81 -0.32
C GLU A 153 1.58 -0.65 -0.70
N LEU A 154 2.69 -1.24 -0.24
CA LEU A 154 2.93 -2.68 -0.40
C LEU A 154 1.95 -3.55 0.38
N MET A 155 1.50 -3.11 1.55
CA MET A 155 0.50 -3.84 2.33
C MET A 155 -0.86 -3.84 1.63
N TYR A 156 -1.24 -2.71 1.01
CA TYR A 156 -2.46 -2.62 0.22
C TYR A 156 -2.44 -3.49 -1.04
N ASP A 157 -1.26 -3.69 -1.64
CA ASP A 157 -1.10 -4.47 -2.86
C ASP A 157 -0.18 -5.69 -2.65
N CYS A 158 -0.36 -6.40 -1.53
CA CYS A 158 0.54 -7.48 -1.14
C CYS A 158 0.46 -8.76 -2.03
N PHE A 159 -0.30 -8.69 -3.13
CA PHE A 159 -0.50 -9.77 -4.10
C PHE A 159 0.37 -9.61 -5.35
N THR A 160 0.97 -8.44 -5.58
CA THR A 160 1.83 -8.17 -6.73
C THR A 160 3.30 -8.50 -6.46
N PRO A 161 4.09 -8.79 -7.51
CA PRO A 161 5.53 -9.00 -7.39
C PRO A 161 6.28 -7.72 -6.96
N ALA A 162 7.56 -7.89 -6.61
CA ALA A 162 8.46 -6.80 -6.20
C ALA A 162 8.71 -5.73 -7.28
N ASP A 163 8.31 -5.94 -8.54
CA ASP A 163 8.48 -4.94 -9.60
C ASP A 163 7.33 -3.91 -9.58
N ASN A 164 7.24 -3.16 -8.49
CA ASN A 164 6.26 -2.09 -8.31
C ASN A 164 6.96 -0.82 -7.77
N PRO A 165 6.42 0.38 -8.01
CA PRO A 165 7.02 1.63 -7.59
C PRO A 165 7.23 1.71 -6.08
N ALA A 166 6.32 1.21 -5.26
CA ALA A 166 6.45 1.28 -3.81
C ALA A 166 7.67 0.48 -3.29
N PHE A 167 7.92 -0.72 -3.85
CA PHE A 167 9.11 -1.49 -3.53
C PHE A 167 10.38 -0.76 -3.98
N LYS A 168 10.39 -0.21 -5.19
CA LYS A 168 11.51 0.61 -5.69
C LYS A 168 11.77 1.82 -4.79
N ALA A 169 10.73 2.49 -4.30
CA ALA A 169 10.84 3.58 -3.34
C ALA A 169 11.49 3.14 -2.03
N ILE A 170 11.04 2.01 -1.47
CA ILE A 170 11.63 1.44 -0.25
C ILE A 170 13.10 1.12 -0.45
N CYS A 171 13.48 0.48 -1.57
CA CYS A 171 14.88 0.17 -1.87
C CYS A 171 15.74 1.43 -2.06
N ASN A 172 15.17 2.52 -2.57
CA ASN A 172 15.88 3.79 -2.68
C ASN A 172 16.10 4.46 -1.31
N ILE A 173 15.12 4.36 -0.39
CA ILE A 173 15.21 4.95 0.95
C ILE A 173 16.08 4.09 1.88
N HIS A 174 15.95 2.76 1.77
CA HIS A 174 16.58 1.75 2.62
C HIS A 174 17.27 0.67 1.75
N PRO A 175 18.38 1.00 1.07
CA PRO A 175 19.06 0.08 0.14
C PRO A 175 19.60 -1.20 0.81
N GLU A 176 19.80 -1.20 2.12
CA GLU A 176 20.20 -2.38 2.89
C GLU A 176 19.12 -3.47 2.94
N ILE A 177 17.85 -3.15 2.63
CA ILE A 177 16.77 -4.13 2.55
C ILE A 177 17.05 -5.23 1.54
N MET A 178 17.77 -4.92 0.46
CA MET A 178 18.17 -5.90 -0.55
C MET A 178 19.04 -7.03 0.01
N GLN A 179 19.70 -6.82 1.16
CA GLN A 179 20.48 -7.86 1.85
C GLN A 179 19.60 -8.88 2.59
N SER A 180 18.32 -8.57 2.80
CA SER A 180 17.34 -9.45 3.43
C SER A 180 16.62 -10.37 2.43
N LEU A 181 17.03 -10.35 1.15
CA LEU A 181 16.49 -11.25 0.13
C LEU A 181 16.86 -12.70 0.47
N PRO A 182 15.90 -13.63 0.47
CA PRO A 182 16.19 -15.03 0.71
C PRO A 182 17.12 -15.60 -0.38
N SER A 183 18.08 -16.41 0.03
CA SER A 183 18.89 -17.21 -0.89
C SER A 183 18.02 -18.26 -1.59
N GLU A 184 18.46 -18.74 -2.75
CA GLU A 184 17.81 -19.88 -3.39
C GLU A 184 18.07 -21.15 -2.60
N ASP A 185 17.05 -21.63 -1.89
CA ASP A 185 17.08 -22.84 -1.07
C ASP A 185 16.14 -23.92 -1.62
N SER A 186 16.12 -25.07 -0.96
CA SER A 186 15.22 -26.18 -1.32
C SER A 186 13.75 -25.82 -1.16
N GLU A 187 13.42 -24.98 -0.17
CA GLU A 187 12.04 -24.59 0.12
C GLU A 187 11.43 -23.78 -1.03
N LEU A 188 12.19 -22.84 -1.61
CA LEU A 188 11.76 -22.12 -2.81
C LEU A 188 11.46 -23.06 -3.98
N LYS A 189 12.31 -24.08 -4.20
CA LYS A 189 12.12 -25.05 -5.29
C LYS A 189 10.87 -25.89 -5.07
N ASP A 190 10.67 -26.37 -3.85
CA ASP A 190 9.49 -27.15 -3.47
C ASP A 190 8.21 -26.33 -3.64
N PHE A 191 8.23 -25.06 -3.22
CA PHE A 191 7.15 -24.11 -3.42
C PHE A 191 6.82 -23.92 -4.91
N VAL A 192 7.82 -23.61 -5.74
CA VAL A 192 7.64 -23.38 -7.19
C VAL A 192 7.04 -24.63 -7.86
N ASN A 193 7.57 -25.81 -7.56
CA ASN A 193 7.07 -27.07 -8.13
C ASN A 193 5.61 -27.33 -7.75
N ALA A 194 5.26 -27.13 -6.48
CA ALA A 194 3.88 -27.27 -6.00
C ALA A 194 2.94 -26.28 -6.70
N LYS A 195 3.34 -25.02 -6.82
CA LYS A 195 2.55 -23.98 -7.49
C LYS A 195 2.35 -24.25 -8.98
N MET A 196 3.38 -24.71 -9.69
CA MET A 196 3.27 -25.06 -11.11
C MET A 196 2.30 -26.23 -11.33
N THR A 197 2.30 -27.21 -10.43
CA THR A 197 1.36 -28.33 -10.48
C THR A 197 -0.08 -27.86 -10.24
N GLN A 198 -0.30 -26.99 -9.26
CA GLN A 198 -1.61 -26.39 -8.99
C GLN A 198 -2.13 -25.55 -10.16
N LEU A 199 -1.28 -24.72 -10.75
CA LEU A 199 -1.63 -23.89 -11.91
C LEU A 199 -2.02 -24.75 -13.12
N ALA A 200 -1.31 -25.85 -13.36
CA ALA A 200 -1.64 -26.80 -14.43
C ALA A 200 -3.02 -27.44 -14.22
N ALA A 201 -3.32 -27.90 -13.00
CA ALA A 201 -4.61 -28.47 -12.65
C ALA A 201 -5.75 -27.44 -12.81
N TYR A 202 -5.58 -26.23 -12.26
CA TYR A 202 -6.53 -25.13 -12.40
C TYR A 202 -6.81 -24.79 -13.88
N THR A 203 -5.77 -24.75 -14.71
CA THR A 203 -5.92 -24.43 -16.15
C THR A 203 -6.71 -25.51 -16.89
N LEU A 204 -6.57 -26.78 -16.51
CA LEU A 204 -7.37 -27.86 -17.07
C LEU A 204 -8.85 -27.76 -16.65
N GLU A 205 -9.11 -27.50 -15.36
CA GLU A 205 -10.46 -27.31 -14.83
C GLU A 205 -11.15 -26.09 -15.49
N TRP A 206 -10.44 -24.97 -15.60
CA TRP A 206 -10.92 -23.76 -16.26
C TRP A 206 -11.35 -24.03 -17.71
N LYS A 207 -10.49 -24.68 -18.50
CA LYS A 207 -10.81 -25.04 -19.89
C LYS A 207 -11.98 -26.00 -20.01
N ALA A 208 -12.15 -26.91 -19.04
CA ALA A 208 -13.30 -27.83 -19.03
C ALA A 208 -14.61 -27.08 -18.74
N MET A 209 -14.59 -26.07 -17.87
CA MET A 209 -15.74 -25.20 -17.63
C MET A 209 -16.09 -24.38 -18.87
N GLU A 210 -15.10 -23.72 -19.49
CA GLU A 210 -15.32 -22.93 -20.71
C GLU A 210 -15.87 -23.77 -21.88
N ALA A 211 -15.46 -25.04 -22.00
CA ALA A 211 -15.97 -25.94 -23.03
C ALA A 211 -17.39 -26.48 -22.76
N SER A 212 -17.91 -26.27 -21.54
CA SER A 212 -19.23 -26.73 -21.10
C SER A 212 -20.31 -25.62 -21.15
N GLU A 213 -19.92 -24.38 -21.45
CA GLU A 213 -20.80 -23.23 -21.71
C GLU A 213 -21.14 -23.08 -23.20
#